data_AF-A0A8J2JQD9-F1
#
_entry.id   AF-A0A8J2JQD9-F1
#
_cell.length_a   1.000
_cell.length_b   1.000
_cell.length_c   1.000
_cell.angle_alpha   90.00
_cell.angle_beta   90.00
_cell.angle_gamma   90.00
#
_symmetry.space_group_name_H-M   'P 1'
#
loop_
_entity.id
_entity.type
_entity.pdbx_description
1 polymer ?
#
loop_
_entity_poly.entity_id
_entity_poly.type
_entity_poly.pdbx_seq_one_letter_code
_entity_poly.pdbx_strand_id
1 'polypeptide(L)'
;MEQRLRPGRVAVPTSTIEISISCKNLLDQDFFSRSDPICVVYTQPWTIGQWEEYMRTEVVSDNLNPEFSTKVNIGYWFEEEQPIRFMVYDKDETSNNLDDHEFLGLAECTVGRIVATGDAGLKLQLSKNMDLKNSAGTTGTNIYGSIILVAEELAELKEEISFQFSGRSMGSRFLGCCYARVRYTISRVNEAGNNILLWTSEFAPGPDPDWSIVTLNISSVCQGDKERILRLEFFLEAIVDISIGCVYASVNRLLACTVDGTEYFPVSGEDGNQTCSRLTVVQCKLAPVHTFLDYIRGGTQIHCCFAIDMTGSNGDPNDPGSLHYRNAAHLNTSGNPYEQAISAVGEIIQDYDNTKFFPAYGFGARIPPSDNISHEFNLNLQNPSPLCYGIPGVLESYRSCKQRRQS
;
A
#
# COMPACT_ATOMS: atom_id res chain seq x y z
N MET A 1 -11.92 -16.73 27.72
CA MET A 1 -11.38 -15.55 27.03
C MET A 1 -10.71 -16.05 25.77
N GLU A 2 -11.44 -16.08 24.66
CA GLU A 2 -10.90 -16.48 23.36
C GLU A 2 -9.92 -15.40 22.89
N GLN A 3 -8.63 -15.73 22.84
CA GLN A 3 -7.66 -14.91 22.13
C GLN A 3 -7.90 -15.14 20.64
N ARG A 4 -8.64 -14.22 20.01
CA ARG A 4 -8.56 -14.04 18.55
C ARG A 4 -7.08 -13.92 18.20
N LEU A 5 -6.61 -14.71 17.24
CA LEU A 5 -5.32 -14.47 16.58
C LEU A 5 -5.31 -12.99 16.15
N ARG A 6 -4.32 -12.24 16.64
CA ARG A 6 -4.13 -10.82 16.31
C ARG A 6 -2.94 -10.75 15.36
N PRO A 7 -3.14 -10.62 14.04
CA PRO A 7 -2.05 -10.31 13.13
C PRO A 7 -1.35 -9.03 13.62
N GLY A 8 -0.02 -9.03 13.63
CA GLY A 8 0.74 -7.86 14.03
C GLY A 8 0.54 -6.75 13.00
N ARG A 9 -0.11 -5.66 13.38
CA ARG A 9 -0.16 -4.43 12.57
C ARG A 9 1.24 -3.83 12.52
N VAL A 10 1.76 -3.56 11.32
CA VAL A 10 2.95 -2.71 11.20
C VAL A 10 2.54 -1.28 11.61
N ALA A 11 3.31 -0.65 12.49
CA ALA A 11 2.96 0.68 13.02
C ALA A 11 2.85 1.76 11.93
N VAL A 12 3.53 1.56 10.79
CA VAL A 12 3.55 2.45 9.63
C VAL A 12 2.62 1.89 8.56
N PRO A 13 1.74 2.72 7.94
CA PRO A 13 0.91 2.28 6.82
C PRO A 13 1.76 1.83 5.63
N THR A 14 1.20 0.94 4.81
CA THR A 14 1.75 0.58 3.50
C THR A 14 1.95 1.83 2.64
N SER A 15 0.94 2.70 2.62
CA SER A 15 0.96 4.01 1.96
C SER A 15 -0.04 4.97 2.61
N THR A 16 0.14 6.27 2.43
CA THR A 16 -0.94 7.24 2.65
C THR A 16 -1.67 7.43 1.33
N ILE A 17 -3.01 7.43 1.34
CA ILE A 17 -3.82 7.61 0.14
C ILE A 17 -4.80 8.78 0.31
N GLU A 18 -5.20 9.32 -0.83
CA GLU A 18 -6.25 10.31 -0.97
C GLU A 18 -7.43 9.68 -1.73
N ILE A 19 -8.64 9.76 -1.18
CA ILE A 19 -9.86 9.24 -1.84
C ILE A 19 -10.70 10.42 -2.33
N SER A 20 -10.92 10.47 -3.64
CA SER A 20 -11.87 11.35 -4.30
C SER A 20 -13.27 10.75 -4.28
N ILE A 21 -14.26 11.59 -3.99
CA ILE A 21 -15.67 11.21 -3.92
C ILE A 21 -16.46 11.97 -4.98
N SER A 22 -17.29 11.26 -5.74
CA SER A 22 -18.33 11.87 -6.58
C SER A 22 -19.60 11.04 -6.54
N CYS A 23 -20.75 11.66 -6.80
CA CYS A 23 -22.01 10.96 -6.96
C CYS A 23 -22.60 11.20 -8.35
N LYS A 24 -23.46 10.29 -8.80
CA LYS A 24 -24.22 10.41 -10.05
C LYS A 24 -25.67 9.99 -9.82
N ASN A 25 -26.59 10.72 -10.46
CA ASN A 25 -28.03 10.47 -10.43
C ASN A 25 -28.61 10.38 -9.00
N LEU A 26 -28.21 11.30 -8.12
CA LEU A 26 -28.85 11.43 -6.81
C LEU A 26 -30.35 11.70 -6.97
N LEU A 27 -31.13 11.25 -5.99
CA LEU A 27 -32.56 11.47 -5.96
C LEU A 27 -32.83 12.96 -5.76
N ASP A 28 -33.69 13.52 -6.60
CA ASP A 28 -34.16 14.90 -6.46
C ASP A 28 -35.32 14.92 -5.47
N GLN A 29 -35.10 15.52 -4.30
CA GLN A 29 -36.11 15.57 -3.22
C GLN A 29 -36.76 16.95 -3.08
N ASP A 30 -36.24 17.95 -3.79
CA ASP A 30 -36.74 19.30 -3.75
C ASP A 30 -37.88 19.55 -4.74
N PHE A 31 -38.89 20.34 -4.31
CA PHE A 31 -40.03 20.69 -5.16
C PHE A 31 -39.74 21.84 -6.15
N PHE A 32 -38.73 22.66 -5.87
CA PHE A 32 -38.44 23.91 -6.60
C PHE A 32 -36.95 24.10 -6.97
N SER A 33 -36.06 23.22 -6.49
CA SER A 33 -34.61 23.19 -6.73
C SER A 33 -34.16 21.73 -6.89
N ARG A 34 -32.87 21.50 -7.13
CA ARG A 34 -32.23 20.20 -6.99
C ARG A 34 -31.54 20.13 -5.62
N SER A 35 -31.31 18.90 -5.16
CA SER A 35 -30.56 18.64 -3.93
C SER A 35 -29.20 19.35 -3.84
N ASP A 36 -28.85 19.73 -2.61
CA ASP A 36 -27.59 20.30 -2.11
C ASP A 36 -26.76 19.23 -1.37
N PRO A 37 -26.15 18.26 -2.07
CA PRO A 37 -25.52 17.12 -1.44
C PRO A 37 -24.27 17.46 -0.61
N ILE A 38 -24.15 16.74 0.51
CA ILE A 38 -22.95 16.61 1.35
C ILE A 38 -22.67 15.13 1.62
N CYS A 39 -21.40 14.73 1.64
CA CYS A 39 -20.99 13.37 2.00
C CYS A 39 -20.30 13.37 3.38
N VAL A 40 -20.79 12.52 4.27
CA VAL A 40 -20.23 12.23 5.59
C VAL A 40 -19.52 10.89 5.54
N VAL A 41 -18.26 10.87 5.94
CA VAL A 41 -17.40 9.68 5.90
C VAL A 41 -17.22 9.16 7.32
N TYR A 42 -17.44 7.86 7.51
CA TYR A 42 -17.19 7.18 8.78
C TYR A 42 -16.12 6.10 8.58
N THR A 43 -15.30 5.90 9.61
CA THR A 43 -14.34 4.79 9.68
C THR A 43 -14.64 3.94 10.91
N GLN A 44 -14.20 2.69 10.89
CA GLN A 44 -14.30 1.82 12.05
C GLN A 44 -12.89 1.37 12.47
N PRO A 45 -12.15 2.18 13.26
CA PRO A 45 -10.83 1.80 13.73
C PRO A 45 -10.88 0.48 14.49
N TRP A 46 -9.98 -0.45 14.16
CA TRP A 46 -9.94 -1.77 14.80
C TRP A 46 -9.82 -1.70 16.34
N THR A 47 -9.18 -0.65 16.87
CA THR A 47 -9.01 -0.43 18.32
C THR A 47 -10.33 -0.17 19.06
N ILE A 48 -11.32 0.39 18.36
CA ILE A 48 -12.59 0.85 18.95
C ILE A 48 -13.73 -0.08 18.55
N GLY A 49 -13.72 -0.56 17.30
CA GLY A 49 -14.76 -1.45 16.77
C GLY A 49 -16.13 -0.78 16.64
N GLN A 50 -16.20 0.55 16.73
CA GLN A 50 -17.40 1.35 16.50
C GLN A 50 -17.18 2.32 15.34
N TRP A 51 -18.26 2.68 14.66
CA TRP A 51 -18.21 3.68 13.60
C TRP A 51 -18.02 5.06 14.21
N GLU A 52 -17.03 5.78 13.72
CA GLU A 52 -16.75 7.16 14.10
C GLU A 52 -16.77 8.05 12.87
N GLU A 53 -17.36 9.23 13.01
CA GLU A 53 -17.34 10.24 11.95
C GLU A 53 -15.89 10.66 11.72
N TYR A 54 -15.40 10.44 10.51
CA TYR A 54 -14.04 10.76 10.11
C TYR A 54 -13.96 12.19 9.59
N MET A 55 -14.89 12.57 8.71
CA MET A 55 -14.97 13.91 8.13
C MET A 55 -16.29 14.13 7.37
N ARG A 56 -16.50 15.37 6.94
CA ARG A 56 -17.56 15.77 6.01
C ARG A 56 -16.95 16.51 4.82
N THR A 57 -17.53 16.37 3.64
CA THR A 57 -17.19 17.19 2.48
C THR A 57 -17.83 18.58 2.58
N GLU A 58 -17.50 19.44 1.62
CA GLU A 58 -18.33 20.61 1.34
C GLU A 58 -19.71 20.22 0.81
N VAL A 59 -20.63 21.17 0.86
CA VAL A 59 -21.96 21.10 0.24
C VAL A 59 -21.84 21.57 -1.21
N VAL A 60 -22.40 20.82 -2.15
CA VAL A 60 -22.44 21.19 -3.57
C VAL A 60 -23.85 21.57 -3.94
N SER A 61 -24.12 22.85 -4.20
CA SER A 61 -25.49 23.30 -4.43
C SER A 61 -26.08 22.85 -5.76
N ASP A 62 -27.38 22.53 -5.76
CA ASP A 62 -28.26 22.38 -6.91
C ASP A 62 -27.76 21.32 -7.94
N ASN A 63 -27.21 20.21 -7.43
CA ASN A 63 -26.45 19.26 -8.23
C ASN A 63 -26.68 17.79 -7.85
N LEU A 64 -27.37 17.05 -8.72
CA LEU A 64 -27.60 15.60 -8.58
C LEU A 64 -26.39 14.72 -8.97
N ASN A 65 -25.29 15.34 -9.42
CA ASN A 65 -24.06 14.68 -9.86
C ASN A 65 -22.81 15.35 -9.26
N PRO A 66 -22.75 15.53 -7.93
CA PRO A 66 -21.72 16.31 -7.28
C PRO A 66 -20.35 15.65 -7.44
N GLU A 67 -19.34 16.49 -7.61
CA GLU A 67 -17.92 16.12 -7.53
C GLU A 67 -17.32 16.91 -6.39
N PHE A 68 -16.92 16.23 -5.32
CA PHE A 68 -16.41 16.87 -4.12
C PHE A 68 -14.91 17.16 -4.27
N SER A 69 -14.55 18.41 -4.03
CA SER A 69 -13.19 18.91 -3.94
C SER A 69 -12.50 18.42 -2.66
N THR A 70 -13.23 18.31 -1.55
CA THR A 70 -12.69 17.74 -0.31
C THR A 70 -12.38 16.25 -0.48
N LYS A 71 -11.17 15.85 -0.10
CA LYS A 71 -10.66 14.48 -0.26
C LYS A 71 -10.42 13.79 1.08
N VAL A 72 -10.57 12.46 1.12
CA VAL A 72 -10.32 11.66 2.31
C VAL A 72 -8.86 11.22 2.35
N ASN A 73 -8.07 11.77 3.27
CA ASN A 73 -6.67 11.40 3.46
C ASN A 73 -6.54 10.33 4.54
N ILE A 74 -6.28 9.07 4.17
CA ILE A 74 -6.24 7.95 5.11
C ILE A 74 -5.00 7.08 4.92
N GLY A 75 -4.47 6.53 6.02
CA GLY A 75 -3.43 5.50 5.94
C GLY A 75 -4.00 4.19 5.43
N TYR A 76 -3.30 3.55 4.51
CA TYR A 76 -3.66 2.26 3.94
C TYR A 76 -2.73 1.18 4.47
N TRP A 77 -3.29 0.11 5.03
CA TRP A 77 -2.59 -1.10 5.49
C TRP A 77 -3.10 -2.28 4.68
N PHE A 78 -2.27 -2.83 3.81
CA PHE A 78 -2.63 -3.98 2.97
C PHE A 78 -3.10 -5.18 3.79
N GLU A 79 -2.51 -5.40 4.97
CA GLU A 79 -2.81 -6.52 5.85
C GLU A 79 -4.02 -6.31 6.77
N GLU A 80 -4.74 -5.19 6.64
CA GLU A 80 -5.89 -4.86 7.49
C GLU A 80 -7.16 -4.70 6.66
N GLU A 81 -8.23 -5.34 7.12
CA GLU A 81 -9.57 -4.99 6.66
C GLU A 81 -9.92 -3.64 7.30
N GLN A 82 -9.99 -2.58 6.48
CA GLN A 82 -10.28 -1.21 6.91
C GLN A 82 -11.67 -0.80 6.42
N PRO A 83 -12.74 -0.98 7.23
CA PRO A 83 -14.10 -0.59 6.84
C PRO A 83 -14.24 0.92 6.75
N ILE A 84 -14.89 1.37 5.68
CA ILE A 84 -15.20 2.77 5.42
C ILE A 84 -16.63 2.90 4.92
N ARG A 85 -17.30 3.94 5.38
CA ARG A 85 -18.72 4.19 5.15
C ARG A 85 -18.91 5.62 4.64
N PHE A 86 -19.77 5.76 3.64
CA PHE A 86 -20.13 7.04 3.02
C PHE A 86 -21.63 7.24 3.13
N MET A 87 -22.05 8.32 3.76
CA MET A 87 -23.46 8.69 3.92
C MET A 87 -23.69 10.04 3.25
N VAL A 88 -24.61 10.06 2.28
CA VAL A 88 -24.93 11.26 1.50
C VAL A 88 -26.26 11.84 2.01
N TYR A 89 -26.26 13.14 2.24
CA TYR A 89 -27.41 13.90 2.71
C TYR A 89 -27.67 15.08 1.78
N ASP A 90 -28.93 15.50 1.71
CA ASP A 90 -29.38 16.75 1.14
C ASP A 90 -29.42 17.82 2.24
N LYS A 91 -28.73 18.94 2.05
CA LYS A 91 -28.60 19.95 3.11
C LYS A 91 -29.62 21.07 2.92
N ASP A 92 -30.80 20.90 3.52
CA ASP A 92 -31.90 21.87 3.42
C ASP A 92 -31.76 23.08 4.37
N GLU A 93 -31.07 22.88 5.51
CA GLU A 93 -30.98 23.86 6.59
C GLU A 93 -29.56 24.35 6.86
N THR A 94 -29.43 25.52 7.49
CA THR A 94 -28.13 26.03 7.98
C THR A 94 -27.56 25.23 9.17
N SER A 95 -28.32 24.27 9.71
CA SER A 95 -27.91 23.43 10.83
C SER A 95 -26.67 22.58 10.47
N ASN A 96 -25.94 22.15 11.49
CA ASN A 96 -24.84 21.19 11.38
C ASN A 96 -25.24 19.80 11.88
N ASN A 97 -26.46 19.65 12.43
CA ASN A 97 -26.96 18.37 12.89
C ASN A 97 -27.48 17.56 11.70
N LEU A 98 -27.02 16.30 11.57
CA LEU A 98 -27.39 15.44 10.45
C LEU A 98 -28.84 15.00 10.49
N ASP A 99 -29.46 14.98 11.68
CA ASP A 99 -30.89 14.64 11.83
C ASP A 99 -31.81 15.71 11.21
N ASP A 100 -31.28 16.91 10.96
CA ASP A 100 -31.99 18.03 10.35
C ASP A 100 -31.83 18.05 8.81
N HIS A 101 -31.20 17.02 8.23
CA HIS A 101 -30.89 16.93 6.79
C HIS A 101 -31.52 15.68 6.19
N GLU A 102 -31.96 15.76 4.93
CA GLU A 102 -32.58 14.61 4.29
C GLU A 102 -31.55 13.56 3.88
N PHE A 103 -31.76 12.30 4.27
CA PHE A 103 -30.86 11.21 3.92
C PHE A 103 -31.10 10.71 2.47
N LEU A 104 -30.08 10.85 1.63
CA LEU A 104 -30.10 10.42 0.22
C LEU A 104 -29.64 8.97 0.06
N GLY A 105 -28.63 8.54 0.81
CA GLY A 105 -28.24 7.13 0.87
C GLY A 105 -26.86 6.84 1.44
N LEU A 106 -26.58 5.55 1.59
CA LEU A 106 -25.39 4.98 2.21
C LEU A 106 -24.68 4.03 1.24
N ALA A 107 -23.35 4.05 1.26
CA ALA A 107 -22.50 3.01 0.71
C ALA A 107 -21.43 2.60 1.72
N GLU A 108 -21.11 1.31 1.79
CA GLU A 108 -20.05 0.75 2.63
C GLU A 108 -19.13 -0.13 1.79
N CYS A 109 -17.84 -0.07 2.10
CA CYS A 109 -16.83 -0.95 1.53
C CYS A 109 -15.58 -0.98 2.43
N THR A 110 -14.51 -1.61 1.96
CA THR A 110 -13.18 -1.53 2.55
C THR A 110 -12.34 -0.51 1.78
N VAL A 111 -11.33 0.07 2.44
CA VAL A 111 -10.31 0.89 1.76
C VAL A 111 -9.59 0.07 0.68
N GLY A 112 -9.27 -1.20 0.98
CA GLY A 112 -8.62 -2.12 0.04
C GLY A 112 -9.39 -2.30 -1.26
N ARG A 113 -10.72 -2.42 -1.20
CA ARG A 113 -11.58 -2.52 -2.39
C ARG A 113 -11.55 -1.27 -3.27
N ILE A 114 -11.43 -0.07 -2.69
CA ILE A 114 -11.30 1.17 -3.46
C ILE A 114 -9.94 1.16 -4.18
N VAL A 115 -8.86 0.86 -3.46
CA VAL A 115 -7.50 0.78 -4.01
C VAL A 115 -7.40 -0.25 -5.14
N ALA A 116 -8.03 -1.41 -4.98
CA ALA A 116 -7.98 -2.50 -5.96
C ALA A 116 -8.60 -2.13 -7.32
N THR A 117 -9.51 -1.14 -7.38
CA THR A 117 -10.10 -0.67 -8.64
C THR A 117 -9.21 0.27 -9.45
N GLY A 118 -8.15 0.80 -8.85
CA GLY A 118 -7.23 1.75 -9.49
C GLY A 118 -7.95 2.96 -10.10
N ASP A 119 -7.46 3.42 -11.25
CA ASP A 119 -7.94 4.63 -11.92
C ASP A 119 -9.37 4.50 -12.48
N ALA A 120 -9.88 3.27 -12.61
CA ALA A 120 -11.26 3.04 -13.03
C ALA A 120 -12.27 3.49 -11.97
N GLY A 121 -11.85 3.53 -10.69
CA GLY A 121 -12.69 3.87 -9.56
C GLY A 121 -13.71 2.81 -9.19
N LEU A 122 -14.09 2.79 -7.92
CA LEU A 122 -15.12 1.92 -7.38
C LEU A 122 -16.48 2.62 -7.44
N LYS A 123 -17.38 2.10 -8.26
CA LYS A 123 -18.78 2.55 -8.31
C LYS A 123 -19.66 1.69 -7.42
N LEU A 124 -20.36 2.30 -6.47
CA LEU A 124 -21.32 1.65 -5.57
C LEU A 124 -22.71 2.27 -5.71
N GLN A 125 -23.73 1.44 -5.58
CA GLN A 125 -25.12 1.89 -5.53
C GLN A 125 -25.45 2.38 -4.11
N LEU A 126 -26.06 3.56 -4.00
CA LEU A 126 -26.52 4.07 -2.71
C LEU A 126 -27.78 3.32 -2.25
N SER A 127 -27.84 3.03 -0.95
CA SER A 127 -28.94 2.35 -0.27
C SER A 127 -29.51 3.23 0.84
N LYS A 128 -30.83 3.29 1.00
CA LYS A 128 -31.45 3.92 2.19
C LYS A 128 -31.54 2.96 3.40
N ASN A 129 -31.23 1.67 3.23
CA ASN A 129 -31.23 0.72 4.32
C ASN A 129 -29.91 0.80 5.12
N MET A 130 -30.01 1.23 6.37
CA MET A 130 -28.89 1.30 7.32
C MET A 130 -28.41 -0.09 7.79
N ASP A 131 -29.23 -1.14 7.62
CA ASP A 131 -28.89 -2.53 7.95
C ASP A 131 -28.50 -3.33 6.71
N LEU A 132 -27.24 -3.21 6.27
CA LEU A 132 -26.70 -3.89 5.07
C LEU A 132 -26.53 -5.41 5.22
N LYS A 133 -26.74 -5.99 6.40
CA LYS A 133 -26.50 -7.42 6.67
C LYS A 133 -27.53 -8.39 6.05
N ASN A 134 -28.65 -7.88 5.51
CA ASN A 134 -29.74 -8.71 4.96
C ASN A 134 -30.13 -8.31 3.52
N SER A 135 -29.17 -7.92 2.68
CA SER A 135 -29.44 -7.57 1.27
C SER A 135 -29.25 -8.74 0.30
N ALA A 136 -29.56 -9.96 0.73
CA ALA A 136 -29.77 -11.10 -0.16
C ALA A 136 -31.28 -11.26 -0.40
N GLY A 137 -31.84 -10.51 -1.36
CA GLY A 137 -33.13 -10.85 -1.97
C GLY A 137 -34.32 -9.91 -1.78
N THR A 138 -34.14 -8.57 -1.84
CA THR A 138 -35.29 -7.67 -2.00
C THR A 138 -35.31 -7.07 -3.42
N THR A 139 -36.16 -7.63 -4.27
CA THR A 139 -36.48 -7.18 -5.64
C THR A 139 -37.33 -5.89 -5.62
N GLY A 140 -36.77 -4.80 -5.09
CA GLY A 140 -37.34 -3.45 -5.13
C GLY A 140 -36.32 -2.47 -5.66
N THR A 141 -36.45 -2.09 -6.93
CA THR A 141 -35.52 -1.23 -7.69
C THR A 141 -35.73 0.25 -7.37
N ASN A 142 -35.48 0.67 -6.13
CA ASN A 142 -35.31 2.10 -5.87
C ASN A 142 -33.83 2.45 -6.07
N ILE A 143 -33.54 3.13 -7.19
CA ILE A 143 -32.19 3.59 -7.54
C ILE A 143 -31.99 4.96 -6.89
N TYR A 144 -31.28 5.00 -5.77
CA TYR A 144 -31.01 6.24 -5.00
C TYR A 144 -29.75 6.99 -5.47
N GLY A 145 -29.32 6.75 -6.71
CA GLY A 145 -28.04 7.24 -7.24
C GLY A 145 -26.85 6.36 -6.89
N SER A 146 -25.68 6.72 -7.41
CA SER A 146 -24.44 5.97 -7.20
C SER A 146 -23.32 6.87 -6.73
N ILE A 147 -22.44 6.34 -5.89
CA ILE A 147 -21.19 6.96 -5.47
C ILE A 147 -20.02 6.33 -6.24
N ILE A 148 -19.04 7.14 -6.62
CA ILE A 148 -17.82 6.74 -7.33
C ILE A 148 -16.64 7.21 -6.47
N LEU A 149 -15.77 6.27 -6.14
CA LEU A 149 -14.63 6.45 -5.25
C LEU A 149 -13.34 6.16 -6.01
N VAL A 150 -12.39 7.09 -6.01
CA VAL A 150 -11.09 6.92 -6.68
C VAL A 150 -9.98 7.16 -5.67
N ALA A 151 -9.05 6.21 -5.53
CA ALA A 151 -7.93 6.31 -4.58
C ALA A 151 -6.61 6.62 -5.29
N GLU A 152 -5.96 7.70 -4.87
CA GLU A 152 -4.63 8.13 -5.30
C GLU A 152 -3.61 7.97 -4.17
N GLU A 153 -2.35 7.65 -4.50
CA GLU A 153 -1.32 7.47 -3.47
C GLU A 153 -0.61 8.79 -3.21
N LEU A 154 -0.58 9.21 -1.95
CA LEU A 154 0.16 10.37 -1.49
C LEU A 154 1.61 9.95 -1.21
N ALA A 155 2.34 9.56 -2.25
CA ALA A 155 3.76 9.28 -2.16
C ALA A 155 4.57 10.51 -2.54
N GLU A 156 5.42 10.98 -1.62
CA GLU A 156 6.45 11.98 -1.92
C GLU A 156 7.46 11.37 -2.90
N LEU A 157 7.52 11.91 -4.13
CA LEU A 157 8.49 11.61 -5.19
C LEU A 157 9.00 10.15 -5.21
N LYS A 158 8.33 9.32 -6.01
CA LYS A 158 8.67 7.92 -6.27
C LYS A 158 9.88 7.74 -7.20
N GLU A 159 10.98 8.41 -6.92
CA GLU A 159 12.22 8.24 -7.68
C GLU A 159 13.40 7.98 -6.75
N GLU A 160 14.31 7.14 -7.23
CA GLU A 160 15.64 6.99 -6.67
C GLU A 160 16.68 7.52 -7.65
N ILE A 161 17.76 8.05 -7.10
CA ILE A 161 18.92 8.50 -7.86
C ILE A 161 20.11 7.62 -7.51
N SER A 162 20.72 7.06 -8.55
CA SER A 162 21.97 6.31 -8.43
C SER A 162 23.15 7.19 -8.83
N PHE A 163 24.19 7.22 -7.99
CA PHE A 163 25.44 7.93 -8.25
C PHE A 163 26.61 6.95 -8.35
N GLN A 164 27.49 7.19 -9.30
CA GLN A 164 28.81 6.60 -9.36
C GLN A 164 29.83 7.70 -9.68
N PHE A 165 30.83 7.83 -8.82
CA PHE A 165 31.83 8.86 -8.93
C PHE A 165 33.22 8.25 -9.12
N SER A 166 34.09 9.01 -9.78
CA SER A 166 35.52 8.73 -9.92
C SER A 166 36.30 9.99 -9.60
N GLY A 167 37.29 9.87 -8.72
CA GLY A 167 38.19 10.94 -8.36
C GLY A 167 39.43 10.94 -9.23
N ARG A 168 39.99 12.13 -9.49
CA ARG A 168 41.31 12.28 -10.12
C ARG A 168 42.20 13.19 -9.30
N SER A 169 43.47 12.80 -9.15
CA SER A 169 44.49 13.56 -8.42
C SER A 169 44.07 13.95 -7.00
N MET A 170 43.38 13.06 -6.29
CA MET A 170 42.82 13.24 -4.94
C MET A 170 43.85 13.00 -3.82
N GLY A 171 45.08 13.46 -4.07
CA GLY A 171 46.17 13.41 -3.13
C GLY A 171 47.14 12.26 -3.37
N SER A 172 48.42 12.57 -3.23
CA SER A 172 49.51 11.61 -3.22
C SER A 172 50.26 11.73 -1.90
N ARG A 173 49.88 10.95 -0.88
CA ARG A 173 50.75 10.74 0.28
C ARG A 173 51.24 9.29 0.27
N PHE A 174 52.52 9.14 -0.01
CA PHE A 174 53.29 7.92 0.20
C PHE A 174 53.81 7.96 1.65
N LEU A 175 53.02 7.49 2.61
CA LEU A 175 53.53 7.20 3.96
C LEU A 175 53.70 5.68 4.09
N GLY A 176 54.80 5.14 3.53
CA GLY A 176 55.09 3.70 3.52
C GLY A 176 54.57 2.95 2.30
N CYS A 177 54.34 1.64 2.44
CA CYS A 177 53.97 0.69 1.37
C CYS A 177 52.47 0.63 1.04
N CYS A 178 51.65 1.55 1.58
CA CYS A 178 50.21 1.58 1.36
C CYS A 178 49.82 2.76 0.45
N TYR A 179 48.95 2.49 -0.53
CA TYR A 179 48.34 3.52 -1.36
C TYR A 179 47.40 4.40 -0.52
N ALA A 180 47.40 5.71 -0.75
CA ALA A 180 46.43 6.65 -0.21
C ALA A 180 45.00 6.15 -0.45
N ARG A 181 44.09 6.26 0.52
CA ARG A 181 42.68 5.87 0.37
C ARG A 181 41.78 7.07 0.60
N VAL A 182 40.76 7.21 -0.24
CA VAL A 182 39.90 8.38 -0.28
C VAL A 182 38.43 7.97 -0.15
N ARG A 183 37.68 8.74 0.64
CA ARG A 183 36.22 8.64 0.72
C ARG A 183 35.57 9.98 0.38
N TYR A 184 34.27 9.96 0.12
CA TYR A 184 33.47 11.17 0.02
C TYR A 184 32.20 11.07 0.86
N THR A 185 31.62 12.23 1.15
CA THR A 185 30.28 12.36 1.73
C THR A 185 29.38 13.14 0.77
N ILE A 186 28.08 12.83 0.78
CA ILE A 186 27.06 13.63 0.11
C ILE A 186 26.25 14.30 1.21
N SER A 187 26.15 15.63 1.17
CA SER A 187 25.32 16.39 2.09
C SER A 187 24.40 17.33 1.32
N ARG A 188 23.20 17.55 1.85
CA ARG A 188 22.30 18.61 1.40
C ARG A 188 22.58 19.88 2.20
N VAL A 189 22.66 21.03 1.54
CA VAL A 189 22.74 22.33 2.20
C VAL A 189 21.32 22.82 2.50
N ASN A 190 21.01 23.15 3.75
CA ASN A 190 19.72 23.75 4.12
C ASN A 190 19.73 25.28 3.96
N GLU A 191 18.58 25.91 4.14
CA GLU A 191 18.43 27.38 3.99
C GLU A 191 19.30 28.19 4.95
N ALA A 192 19.63 27.61 6.11
CA ALA A 192 20.53 28.21 7.10
C ALA A 192 22.02 27.97 6.77
N GLY A 193 22.34 27.32 5.66
CA GLY A 193 23.71 26.98 5.25
C GLY A 193 24.31 25.76 5.95
N ASN A 194 23.55 25.05 6.77
CA ASN A 194 24.02 23.85 7.44
C ASN A 194 23.98 22.63 6.50
N ASN A 195 24.99 21.78 6.62
CA ASN A 195 25.10 20.54 5.86
C ASN A 195 24.38 19.40 6.60
N ILE A 196 23.42 18.78 5.93
CA ILE A 196 22.73 17.58 6.39
C ILE A 196 23.33 16.39 5.65
N LEU A 197 24.02 15.52 6.38
CA LEU A 197 24.65 14.32 5.81
C LEU A 197 23.60 13.36 5.27
N LEU A 198 23.76 12.94 4.01
CA LEU A 198 22.88 11.97 3.33
C LEU A 198 23.57 10.62 3.15
N TRP A 199 24.87 10.63 2.83
CA TRP A 199 25.62 9.41 2.54
C TRP A 199 27.12 9.58 2.81
N THR A 200 27.79 8.48 3.14
CA THR A 200 29.25 8.37 3.24
C THR A 200 29.71 7.15 2.47
N SER A 201 30.67 7.32 1.56
CA SER A 201 31.23 6.23 0.77
C SER A 201 32.20 5.37 1.57
N GLU A 202 32.55 4.21 1.01
CA GLU A 202 33.75 3.48 1.36
C GLU A 202 35.03 4.27 1.05
N PHE A 203 36.13 3.83 1.66
CA PHE A 203 37.47 4.28 1.30
C PHE A 203 38.02 3.48 0.12
N ALA A 204 38.11 4.13 -1.05
CA ALA A 204 38.67 3.58 -2.27
C ALA A 204 40.18 3.87 -2.38
N PRO A 205 40.99 2.94 -2.93
CA PRO A 205 42.44 3.08 -2.97
C PRO A 205 42.93 3.92 -4.15
N GLY A 206 44.09 4.54 -3.95
CA GLY A 206 44.83 5.30 -4.96
C GLY A 206 44.53 6.79 -4.98
N PRO A 207 45.35 7.58 -5.71
CA PRO A 207 45.12 9.00 -5.96
C PRO A 207 43.96 9.26 -6.94
N ASP A 208 43.52 8.23 -7.65
CA ASP A 208 42.43 8.29 -8.63
C ASP A 208 41.36 7.24 -8.27
N PRO A 209 40.64 7.44 -7.15
CA PRO A 209 39.70 6.46 -6.61
C PRO A 209 38.48 6.28 -7.51
N ASP A 210 38.04 5.04 -7.70
CA ASP A 210 36.72 4.71 -8.26
C ASP A 210 35.84 4.16 -7.13
N TRP A 211 34.69 4.79 -6.88
CA TRP A 211 33.77 4.36 -5.83
C TRP A 211 32.61 3.53 -6.38
N SER A 212 32.05 2.72 -5.50
CA SER A 212 30.87 1.88 -5.75
C SER A 212 29.63 2.73 -6.00
N ILE A 213 28.67 2.16 -6.72
CA ILE A 213 27.38 2.81 -6.96
C ILE A 213 26.62 2.94 -5.64
N VAL A 214 26.07 4.12 -5.37
CA VAL A 214 25.10 4.35 -4.28
C VAL A 214 23.74 4.72 -4.88
N THR A 215 22.66 4.25 -4.26
CA THR A 215 21.29 4.62 -4.62
C THR A 215 20.62 5.28 -3.43
N LEU A 216 20.05 6.47 -3.64
CA LEU A 216 19.40 7.28 -2.61
C LEU A 216 18.00 7.69 -3.08
N ASN A 217 17.05 7.83 -2.15
CA ASN A 217 15.72 8.36 -2.47
C ASN A 217 15.79 9.86 -2.80
N ILE A 218 15.13 10.29 -3.89
CA ILE A 218 15.20 11.69 -4.35
C ILE A 218 14.58 12.67 -3.35
N SER A 219 13.56 12.26 -2.60
CA SER A 219 12.89 13.10 -1.60
C SER A 219 13.87 13.49 -0.49
N SER A 220 14.74 12.56 -0.09
CA SER A 220 15.79 12.79 0.90
C SER A 220 16.91 13.69 0.37
N VAL A 221 17.27 13.51 -0.91
CA VAL A 221 18.37 14.23 -1.55
C VAL A 221 18.02 15.69 -1.80
N CYS A 222 16.86 15.97 -2.38
CA CYS A 222 16.54 17.29 -2.89
C CYS A 222 15.13 17.81 -2.51
N GLN A 223 14.29 16.98 -1.86
CA GLN A 223 12.92 17.35 -1.45
C GLN A 223 12.08 17.94 -2.61
N GLY A 224 12.23 17.39 -3.82
CA GLY A 224 11.52 17.84 -5.02
C GLY A 224 12.17 18.98 -5.79
N ASP A 225 13.12 19.69 -5.20
CA ASP A 225 13.88 20.74 -5.88
C ASP A 225 15.20 20.19 -6.42
N LYS A 226 15.21 19.72 -7.68
CA LYS A 226 16.41 19.16 -8.34
C LYS A 226 17.51 20.20 -8.59
N GLU A 227 17.24 21.49 -8.39
CA GLU A 227 18.26 22.56 -8.42
C GLU A 227 18.92 22.82 -7.07
N ARG A 228 18.40 22.22 -5.99
CA ARG A 228 18.99 22.34 -4.67
C ARG A 228 20.43 21.86 -4.65
N ILE A 229 21.30 22.67 -4.03
CA ILE A 229 22.73 22.42 -3.98
C ILE A 229 23.05 21.27 -3.02
N LEU A 230 23.78 20.29 -3.55
CA LEU A 230 24.47 19.26 -2.79
C LEU A 230 25.94 19.66 -2.60
N ARG A 231 26.48 19.30 -1.44
CA ARG A 231 27.90 19.41 -1.11
C ARG A 231 28.50 18.00 -1.08
N LEU A 232 29.44 17.75 -1.98
CA LEU A 232 30.24 16.53 -2.01
C LEU A 232 31.62 16.85 -1.43
N GLU A 233 31.98 16.25 -0.30
CA GLU A 233 33.25 16.53 0.38
C GLU A 233 34.13 15.28 0.38
N PHE A 234 35.42 15.46 0.11
CA PHE A 234 36.40 14.39 -0.10
C PHE A 234 37.42 14.37 1.03
N PHE A 235 37.77 13.18 1.50
CA PHE A 235 38.66 12.97 2.64
C PHE A 235 39.71 11.92 2.37
N LEU A 236 40.95 12.20 2.77
CA LEU A 236 42.05 11.25 2.79
C LEU A 236 42.08 10.51 4.14
N GLU A 237 42.21 9.17 4.10
CA GLU A 237 42.30 8.31 5.28
C GLU A 237 43.52 8.68 6.15
N ALA A 238 43.26 9.00 7.42
CA ALA A 238 44.26 9.27 8.44
C ALA A 238 43.67 8.97 9.84
N ILE A 239 44.44 9.20 10.92
CA ILE A 239 43.92 9.07 12.29
C ILE A 239 42.73 10.02 12.51
N VAL A 240 42.86 11.23 11.96
CA VAL A 240 41.77 12.17 11.75
C VAL A 240 41.81 12.49 10.27
N ASP A 241 40.72 12.17 9.57
CA ASP A 241 40.62 12.35 8.13
C ASP A 241 40.94 13.77 7.69
N ILE A 242 41.72 13.87 6.62
CA ILE A 242 42.20 15.15 6.09
C ILE A 242 41.28 15.54 4.94
N SER A 243 40.65 16.72 5.04
CA SER A 243 39.82 17.26 3.96
C SER A 243 40.69 17.56 2.73
N ILE A 244 40.26 17.05 1.58
CA ILE A 244 40.83 17.36 0.26
C ILE A 244 40.12 18.59 -0.31
N GLY A 245 38.84 18.74 0.00
CA GLY A 245 37.99 19.82 -0.49
C GLY A 245 36.59 19.34 -0.84
N CYS A 246 35.81 20.22 -1.45
CA CYS A 246 34.42 19.95 -1.78
C CYS A 246 34.00 20.42 -3.19
N VAL A 247 32.90 19.86 -3.67
CA VAL A 247 32.20 20.22 -4.89
C VAL A 247 30.77 20.59 -4.52
N TYR A 248 30.26 21.66 -5.13
CA TYR A 248 28.86 22.05 -5.06
C TYR A 248 28.19 21.80 -6.40
N ALA A 249 27.12 21.00 -6.41
CA ALA A 249 26.38 20.69 -7.63
C ALA A 249 24.91 20.41 -7.31
N SER A 250 24.01 20.76 -8.24
CA SER A 250 22.62 20.32 -8.18
C SER A 250 22.44 18.94 -8.83
N VAL A 251 21.32 18.28 -8.55
CA VAL A 251 20.98 16.99 -9.18
C VAL A 251 20.91 17.11 -10.69
N ASN A 252 20.26 18.17 -11.20
CA ASN A 252 20.17 18.42 -12.64
C ASN A 252 21.55 18.57 -13.30
N ARG A 253 22.47 19.27 -12.63
CA ARG A 253 23.84 19.41 -13.13
C ARG A 253 24.57 18.07 -13.17
N LEU A 254 24.46 17.25 -12.12
CA LEU A 254 25.08 15.92 -12.08
C LEU A 254 24.51 14.98 -13.16
N LEU A 255 23.20 15.07 -13.45
CA LEU A 255 22.56 14.32 -14.53
C LEU A 255 23.06 14.76 -15.91
N ALA A 256 23.17 16.07 -16.16
CA ALA A 256 23.63 16.62 -17.43
C ALA A 256 25.04 16.14 -17.81
N CYS A 257 25.95 16.02 -16.83
CA CYS A 257 27.33 15.56 -17.08
C CYS A 257 27.42 14.15 -17.68
N THR A 258 26.41 13.29 -17.45
CA THR A 258 26.39 11.93 -18.02
C THR A 258 25.97 11.88 -19.48
N VAL A 259 25.28 12.92 -19.97
CA VAL A 259 24.78 13.02 -21.35
C VAL A 259 25.84 13.64 -22.26
N ASP A 260 26.51 14.68 -21.78
CA ASP A 260 27.49 15.44 -22.56
C ASP A 260 28.91 14.83 -22.52
N GLY A 261 29.12 13.81 -21.68
CA GLY A 261 30.31 12.96 -21.66
C GLY A 261 31.63 13.64 -21.28
N THR A 262 31.62 14.91 -20.83
CA THR A 262 32.86 15.70 -20.76
C THR A 262 32.93 16.78 -19.68
N GLU A 263 32.09 16.75 -18.64
CA GLU A 263 32.25 17.67 -17.50
C GLU A 263 32.89 16.97 -16.29
N TYR A 264 33.98 17.54 -15.79
CA TYR A 264 34.53 17.25 -14.48
C TYR A 264 34.26 18.42 -13.54
N PHE A 265 34.09 18.14 -12.26
CA PHE A 265 33.92 19.15 -11.23
C PHE A 265 35.27 19.41 -10.54
N PRO A 266 35.81 20.64 -10.61
CA PRO A 266 37.00 20.99 -9.86
C PRO A 266 36.68 20.96 -8.37
N VAL A 267 37.55 20.32 -7.58
CA VAL A 267 37.40 20.29 -6.12
C VAL A 267 38.00 21.56 -5.54
N SER A 268 37.22 22.30 -4.74
CA SER A 268 37.67 23.50 -4.05
C SER A 268 38.13 23.19 -2.63
N GLY A 269 39.29 23.71 -2.23
CA GLY A 269 39.80 23.61 -0.87
C GLY A 269 39.00 24.47 0.12
N GLU A 270 39.35 24.39 1.41
CA GLU A 270 38.72 25.20 2.47
C GLU A 270 38.93 26.71 2.27
N ASP A 271 40.01 27.09 1.59
CA ASP A 271 40.33 28.47 1.21
C ASP A 271 39.51 28.98 0.01
N GLY A 272 38.66 28.13 -0.58
CA GLY A 272 37.86 28.43 -1.76
C GLY A 272 38.62 28.35 -3.08
N ASN A 273 39.94 28.12 -3.06
CA ASN A 273 40.73 27.97 -4.27
C ASN A 273 40.56 26.57 -4.87
N GLN A 274 40.65 26.47 -6.19
CA GLN A 274 40.61 25.18 -6.88
C GLN A 274 41.88 24.38 -6.56
N THR A 275 41.70 23.13 -6.20
CA THR A 275 42.78 22.16 -6.04
C THR A 275 43.13 21.53 -7.40
N CYS A 276 44.18 20.69 -7.44
CA CYS A 276 44.44 19.85 -8.61
C CYS A 276 43.46 18.67 -8.74
N SER A 277 42.63 18.43 -7.72
CA SER A 277 41.71 17.30 -7.66
C SER A 277 40.43 17.57 -8.45
N ARG A 278 39.89 16.52 -9.07
CA ARG A 278 38.69 16.59 -9.91
C ARG A 278 37.75 15.44 -9.61
N LEU A 279 36.46 15.72 -9.61
CA LEU A 279 35.40 14.72 -9.55
C LEU A 279 34.85 14.47 -10.96
N THR A 280 34.72 13.20 -11.33
CA THR A 280 34.06 12.74 -12.56
C THR A 280 32.79 11.99 -12.17
N VAL A 281 31.69 12.28 -12.86
CA VAL A 281 30.43 11.54 -12.71
C VAL A 281 30.43 10.40 -13.71
N VAL A 282 30.67 9.18 -13.24
CA VAL A 282 30.67 7.97 -14.08
C VAL A 282 29.23 7.57 -14.40
N GLN A 283 28.35 7.65 -13.42
CA GLN A 283 26.92 7.40 -13.56
C GLN A 283 26.12 8.33 -12.66
N CYS A 284 25.03 8.86 -13.20
CA CYS A 284 23.98 9.56 -12.47
C CYS A 284 22.67 9.20 -13.18
N LYS A 285 21.82 8.37 -12.56
CA LYS A 285 20.57 7.92 -13.19
C LYS A 285 19.43 8.03 -12.20
N LEU A 286 18.35 8.68 -12.66
CA LEU A 286 17.05 8.62 -12.02
C LEU A 286 16.32 7.36 -12.47
N ALA A 287 15.70 6.66 -11.53
CA ALA A 287 14.83 5.53 -11.80
C ALA A 287 13.54 5.68 -10.99
N PRO A 288 12.37 5.42 -11.60
CA PRO A 288 11.13 5.36 -10.85
C PRO A 288 11.17 4.17 -9.88
N VAL A 289 10.68 4.38 -8.67
CA VAL A 289 10.45 3.32 -7.68
C VAL A 289 8.96 3.01 -7.69
N HIS A 290 8.61 1.79 -8.09
CA HIS A 290 7.22 1.36 -8.10
C HIS A 290 6.80 0.87 -6.72
N THR A 291 5.76 1.48 -6.15
CA THR A 291 5.15 1.07 -4.88
C THR A 291 4.21 -0.12 -5.09
N PHE A 292 3.77 -0.74 -4.00
CA PHE A 292 2.73 -1.77 -4.06
C PHE A 292 1.49 -1.31 -4.83
N LEU A 293 1.03 -0.07 -4.61
CA LEU A 293 -0.13 0.49 -5.30
C LEU A 293 0.11 0.68 -6.80
N ASP A 294 1.34 1.00 -7.23
CA ASP A 294 1.64 1.11 -8.67
C ASP A 294 1.44 -0.22 -9.39
N TYR A 295 1.82 -1.34 -8.77
CA TYR A 295 1.59 -2.67 -9.35
C TYR A 295 0.10 -2.98 -9.44
N ILE A 296 -0.68 -2.71 -8.37
CA ILE A 296 -2.13 -2.93 -8.36
C ILE A 296 -2.83 -2.08 -9.43
N ARG A 297 -2.51 -0.77 -9.52
CA ARG A 297 -3.03 0.12 -10.58
C ARG A 297 -2.63 -0.34 -11.97
N GLY A 298 -1.42 -0.89 -12.12
CA GLY A 298 -0.95 -1.50 -13.36
C GLY A 298 -1.67 -2.79 -13.77
N GLY A 299 -2.66 -3.25 -12.98
CA GLY A 299 -3.47 -4.44 -13.27
C GLY A 299 -2.92 -5.73 -12.66
N THR A 300 -1.92 -5.64 -11.78
CA THR A 300 -1.42 -6.80 -11.03
C THR A 300 -2.51 -7.30 -10.09
N GLN A 301 -2.79 -8.60 -10.14
CA GLN A 301 -3.75 -9.27 -9.27
C GLN A 301 -3.01 -10.15 -8.26
N ILE A 302 -3.59 -10.30 -7.07
CA ILE A 302 -3.07 -11.21 -6.04
C ILE A 302 -4.01 -12.41 -5.98
N HIS A 303 -3.57 -13.52 -6.53
CA HIS A 303 -4.32 -14.76 -6.50
C HIS A 303 -4.07 -15.52 -5.20
N CYS A 304 -5.13 -15.98 -4.56
CA CYS A 304 -5.07 -16.82 -3.35
C CYS A 304 -5.39 -18.29 -3.69
N CYS A 305 -4.68 -19.21 -3.05
CA CYS A 305 -4.94 -20.64 -3.12
C CYS A 305 -5.00 -21.20 -1.70
N PHE A 306 -5.99 -22.04 -1.43
CA PHE A 306 -6.18 -22.67 -0.13
C PHE A 306 -5.80 -24.15 -0.20
N ALA A 307 -4.95 -24.61 0.72
CA ALA A 307 -4.62 -26.01 0.89
C ALA A 307 -4.81 -26.39 2.36
N ILE A 308 -5.79 -27.25 2.63
CA ILE A 308 -6.24 -27.57 3.97
C ILE A 308 -5.74 -28.95 4.37
N ASP A 309 -5.02 -29.00 5.49
CA ASP A 309 -4.65 -30.26 6.13
C ASP A 309 -5.90 -30.97 6.61
N MET A 310 -6.11 -32.18 6.10
CA MET A 310 -7.25 -33.03 6.37
C MET A 310 -6.80 -34.38 6.98
N THR A 311 -5.59 -34.43 7.56
CA THR A 311 -5.03 -35.62 8.22
C THR A 311 -5.76 -36.00 9.51
N GLY A 312 -5.70 -37.30 9.86
CA GLY A 312 -6.34 -37.83 11.07
C GLY A 312 -5.78 -37.30 12.39
N SER A 313 -4.57 -36.70 12.40
CA SER A 313 -3.99 -36.05 13.58
C SER A 313 -4.82 -34.86 14.08
N ASN A 314 -5.69 -34.29 13.25
CA ASN A 314 -6.59 -33.21 13.63
C ASN A 314 -7.81 -33.67 14.45
N GLY A 315 -7.98 -34.97 14.67
CA GLY A 315 -9.13 -35.55 15.38
C GLY A 315 -10.40 -35.65 14.53
N ASP A 316 -11.41 -36.34 15.04
CA ASP A 316 -12.72 -36.45 14.39
C ASP A 316 -13.42 -35.08 14.40
N PRO A 317 -13.88 -34.54 13.25
CA PRO A 317 -14.59 -33.25 13.18
C PRO A 317 -15.84 -33.15 14.06
N ASN A 318 -16.41 -34.27 14.53
CA ASN A 318 -17.54 -34.29 15.47
C ASN A 318 -17.11 -34.17 16.94
N ASP A 319 -15.83 -34.38 17.22
CA ASP A 319 -15.29 -34.38 18.58
C ASP A 319 -14.91 -32.95 19.00
N PRO A 320 -15.41 -32.42 20.13
CA PRO A 320 -15.11 -31.05 20.56
C PRO A 320 -13.61 -30.71 20.70
N GLY A 321 -12.75 -31.72 20.84
CA GLY A 321 -11.29 -31.56 20.88
C GLY A 321 -10.62 -31.43 19.51
N SER A 322 -11.32 -31.63 18.40
CA SER A 322 -10.75 -31.57 17.05
C SER A 322 -10.48 -30.13 16.60
N LEU A 323 -9.40 -29.94 15.84
CA LEU A 323 -9.09 -28.67 15.18
C LEU A 323 -10.07 -28.34 14.03
N HIS A 324 -10.82 -29.33 13.56
CA HIS A 324 -11.88 -29.17 12.56
C HIS A 324 -13.28 -29.01 13.18
N TYR A 325 -13.42 -29.16 14.50
CA TYR A 325 -14.69 -29.12 15.20
C TYR A 325 -15.36 -27.75 15.11
N ARG A 326 -16.64 -27.73 14.76
CA ARG A 326 -17.43 -26.49 14.73
C ARG A 326 -18.57 -26.60 15.73
N ASN A 327 -18.56 -25.71 16.73
CA ASN A 327 -19.60 -25.68 17.75
C ASN A 327 -20.92 -25.15 17.17
N ALA A 328 -21.96 -26.00 17.14
CA ALA A 328 -23.29 -25.63 16.66
C ALA A 328 -23.99 -24.55 17.51
N ALA A 329 -23.61 -24.38 18.79
CA ALA A 329 -24.14 -23.34 19.66
C ALA A 329 -23.52 -21.95 19.43
N HIS A 330 -22.39 -21.88 18.71
CA HIS A 330 -21.65 -20.63 18.43
C HIS A 330 -21.44 -20.42 16.92
N LEU A 331 -22.44 -20.80 16.11
CA LEU A 331 -22.42 -20.60 14.66
C LEU A 331 -22.15 -19.13 14.25
N ASN A 332 -22.46 -18.18 15.14
CA ASN A 332 -22.41 -16.74 14.88
C ASN A 332 -21.15 -16.03 15.43
N THR A 333 -20.23 -16.70 16.14
CA THR A 333 -19.18 -15.96 16.88
C THR A 333 -17.73 -16.38 16.61
N SER A 334 -17.42 -17.65 16.35
CA SER A 334 -16.05 -18.06 16.04
C SER A 334 -16.06 -19.39 15.28
N GLY A 335 -15.59 -19.42 14.03
CA GLY A 335 -15.33 -20.69 13.32
C GLY A 335 -14.21 -21.49 13.98
N ASN A 336 -13.92 -22.70 13.52
CA ASN A 336 -12.71 -23.41 13.95
C ASN A 336 -11.43 -22.68 13.48
N PRO A 337 -10.23 -23.02 14.00
CA PRO A 337 -8.99 -22.36 13.61
C PRO A 337 -8.75 -22.29 12.09
N TYR A 338 -9.15 -23.32 11.33
CA TYR A 338 -9.04 -23.28 9.86
C TYR A 338 -10.01 -22.27 9.23
N GLU A 339 -11.27 -22.22 9.66
CA GLU A 339 -12.23 -21.21 9.17
C GLU A 339 -11.79 -19.79 9.51
N GLN A 340 -11.24 -19.60 10.72
CA GLN A 340 -10.68 -18.30 11.13
C GLN A 340 -9.51 -17.90 10.23
N ALA A 341 -8.59 -18.82 9.92
CA ALA A 341 -7.47 -18.55 9.03
C ALA A 341 -7.91 -18.26 7.59
N ILE A 342 -8.86 -19.04 7.07
CA ILE A 342 -9.44 -18.85 5.73
C ILE A 342 -10.05 -17.45 5.62
N SER A 343 -10.88 -17.05 6.58
CA SER A 343 -11.50 -15.72 6.58
C SER A 343 -10.46 -14.62 6.80
N ALA A 344 -9.57 -14.73 7.77
CA ALA A 344 -8.62 -13.67 8.09
C ALA A 344 -7.71 -13.31 6.91
N VAL A 345 -7.27 -14.31 6.14
CA VAL A 345 -6.42 -14.09 4.95
C VAL A 345 -7.28 -13.79 3.72
N GLY A 346 -8.33 -14.57 3.53
CA GLY A 346 -9.15 -14.54 2.33
C GLY A 346 -9.96 -13.25 2.19
N GLU A 347 -10.52 -12.73 3.28
CA GLU A 347 -11.38 -11.54 3.22
C GLU A 347 -10.59 -10.29 2.76
N ILE A 348 -9.30 -10.25 3.06
CA ILE A 348 -8.36 -9.20 2.60
C ILE A 348 -7.94 -9.44 1.16
N ILE A 349 -7.39 -10.63 0.87
CA ILE A 349 -6.79 -10.90 -0.45
C ILE A 349 -7.85 -10.89 -1.56
N GLN A 350 -9.09 -11.30 -1.25
CA GLN A 350 -10.11 -11.42 -2.28
C GLN A 350 -10.32 -10.11 -3.02
N ASP A 351 -10.19 -8.94 -2.37
CA ASP A 351 -10.39 -7.63 -3.02
C ASP A 351 -9.44 -7.39 -4.19
N TYR A 352 -8.26 -8.03 -4.18
CA TYR A 352 -7.19 -7.90 -5.18
C TYR A 352 -7.21 -8.97 -6.29
N ASP A 353 -8.20 -9.86 -6.29
CA ASP A 353 -8.47 -10.82 -7.36
C ASP A 353 -9.75 -10.40 -8.11
N ASN A 354 -9.70 -10.18 -9.42
CA ASN A 354 -10.89 -9.73 -10.16
C ASN A 354 -11.91 -10.85 -10.41
N THR A 355 -11.46 -12.10 -10.44
CA THR A 355 -12.31 -13.26 -10.71
C THR A 355 -13.04 -13.74 -9.46
N LYS A 356 -12.44 -13.53 -8.28
CA LYS A 356 -12.88 -14.08 -7.00
C LYS A 356 -13.03 -15.61 -7.02
N PHE A 357 -12.37 -16.32 -7.96
CA PHE A 357 -12.37 -17.77 -8.03
C PHE A 357 -11.08 -18.31 -7.43
N PHE A 358 -11.18 -18.92 -6.25
CA PHE A 358 -10.04 -19.41 -5.50
C PHE A 358 -9.92 -20.93 -5.64
N PRO A 359 -8.79 -21.46 -6.12
CA PRO A 359 -8.48 -22.88 -6.01
C PRO A 359 -8.44 -23.28 -4.54
N ALA A 360 -9.20 -24.31 -4.19
CA ALA A 360 -9.22 -24.86 -2.85
C ALA A 360 -8.97 -26.38 -2.88
N TYR A 361 -7.96 -26.81 -2.13
CA TYR A 361 -7.49 -28.18 -2.05
C TYR A 361 -7.52 -28.69 -0.62
N GLY A 362 -7.67 -30.00 -0.45
CA GLY A 362 -7.35 -30.70 0.77
C GLY A 362 -6.22 -31.71 0.55
N PHE A 363 -5.56 -32.13 1.64
CA PHE A 363 -4.55 -33.18 1.60
C PHE A 363 -4.57 -34.07 2.84
N GLY A 364 -4.10 -35.31 2.72
CA GLY A 364 -4.00 -36.25 3.86
C GLY A 364 -5.32 -36.94 4.20
N ALA A 365 -6.19 -37.11 3.21
CA ALA A 365 -7.52 -37.69 3.39
C ALA A 365 -7.81 -38.86 2.45
N ARG A 366 -8.56 -39.85 2.91
CA ARG A 366 -9.23 -40.81 2.03
C ARG A 366 -10.46 -40.14 1.43
N ILE A 367 -10.61 -40.24 0.10
CA ILE A 367 -11.69 -39.61 -0.66
C ILE A 367 -12.40 -40.68 -1.48
N PRO A 368 -13.71 -40.91 -1.26
CA PRO A 368 -14.48 -41.86 -2.05
C PRO A 368 -14.38 -41.57 -3.56
N PRO A 369 -14.36 -42.60 -4.43
CA PRO A 369 -14.50 -44.03 -4.13
C PRO A 369 -13.17 -44.73 -3.78
N SER A 370 -12.03 -44.03 -3.75
CA SER A 370 -10.74 -44.65 -3.48
C SER A 370 -10.46 -44.73 -1.99
N ASP A 371 -10.02 -45.89 -1.50
CA ASP A 371 -9.62 -46.08 -0.10
C ASP A 371 -8.16 -45.65 0.16
N ASN A 372 -7.47 -45.16 -0.88
CA ASN A 372 -6.12 -44.63 -0.76
C ASN A 372 -6.15 -43.22 -0.16
N ILE A 373 -5.10 -42.90 0.60
CA ILE A 373 -4.89 -41.55 1.08
C ILE A 373 -4.54 -40.66 -0.12
N SER A 374 -5.35 -39.64 -0.35
CA SER A 374 -5.04 -38.59 -1.29
C SER A 374 -4.16 -37.53 -0.63
N HIS A 375 -3.07 -37.17 -1.31
CA HIS A 375 -2.16 -36.09 -0.94
C HIS A 375 -2.56 -34.76 -1.57
N GLU A 376 -3.56 -34.74 -2.45
CA GLU A 376 -4.11 -33.55 -3.08
C GLU A 376 -5.47 -33.89 -3.69
N PHE A 377 -6.51 -33.15 -3.32
CA PHE A 377 -7.83 -33.29 -3.94
C PHE A 377 -8.57 -31.96 -3.90
N ASN A 378 -9.45 -31.75 -4.88
CA ASN A 378 -10.31 -30.57 -4.95
C ASN A 378 -11.24 -30.55 -3.74
N LEU A 379 -11.22 -29.47 -2.96
CA LEU A 379 -11.99 -29.36 -1.71
C LEU A 379 -13.50 -29.36 -1.94
N ASN A 380 -13.94 -28.87 -3.10
CA ASN A 380 -15.34 -28.93 -3.56
C ASN A 380 -15.76 -30.35 -4.02
N LEU A 381 -14.82 -31.30 -4.10
CA LEU A 381 -14.98 -32.67 -4.60
C LEU A 381 -15.51 -32.75 -6.04
N GLN A 382 -15.36 -31.68 -6.83
CA GLN A 382 -15.73 -31.62 -8.23
C GLN A 382 -14.49 -31.85 -9.09
N ASN A 383 -14.60 -32.72 -10.10
CA ASN A 383 -13.57 -32.90 -11.12
C ASN A 383 -14.05 -32.32 -12.45
N PRO A 384 -13.22 -31.55 -13.18
CA PRO A 384 -11.80 -31.29 -12.92
C PRO A 384 -11.49 -30.03 -12.10
N SER A 385 -12.48 -29.20 -11.72
CA SER A 385 -12.20 -27.83 -11.24
C SER A 385 -12.10 -27.69 -9.71
N PRO A 386 -10.99 -27.16 -9.16
CA PRO A 386 -10.81 -26.85 -7.73
C PRO A 386 -11.40 -25.49 -7.32
N LEU A 387 -12.00 -24.75 -8.26
CA LEU A 387 -12.34 -23.35 -8.06
C LEU A 387 -13.59 -23.19 -7.18
N CYS A 388 -13.48 -22.30 -6.21
CA CYS A 388 -14.56 -21.88 -5.33
C CYS A 388 -14.82 -20.38 -5.53
N TYR A 389 -16.07 -19.98 -5.67
CA TYR A 389 -16.42 -18.57 -5.81
C TYR A 389 -16.46 -17.88 -4.44
N GLY A 390 -15.58 -16.90 -4.24
CA GLY A 390 -15.45 -16.13 -3.01
C GLY A 390 -14.96 -16.95 -1.82
N ILE A 391 -14.63 -16.26 -0.73
CA ILE A 391 -14.34 -16.89 0.56
C ILE A 391 -15.53 -17.70 1.11
N PRO A 392 -16.80 -17.26 0.95
CA PRO A 392 -17.95 -18.08 1.31
C PRO A 392 -17.95 -19.46 0.63
N GLY A 393 -17.60 -19.53 -0.66
CA GLY A 393 -17.54 -20.79 -1.41
C GLY A 393 -16.41 -21.72 -0.94
N VAL A 394 -15.25 -21.16 -0.56
CA VAL A 394 -14.15 -21.92 0.04
C VAL A 394 -14.58 -22.52 1.38
N LEU A 395 -15.21 -21.72 2.25
CA LEU A 395 -15.72 -22.15 3.55
C LEU A 395 -16.81 -23.22 3.41
N GLU A 396 -17.73 -23.06 2.45
CA GLU A 396 -18.77 -24.05 2.15
C GLU A 396 -18.17 -25.37 1.67
N SER A 397 -17.18 -25.32 0.78
CA SER A 397 -16.47 -26.50 0.28
C SER A 397 -15.73 -27.23 1.39
N TYR A 398 -15.04 -26.48 2.26
CA TYR A 398 -14.40 -27.03 3.46
C TYR A 398 -15.41 -27.75 4.37
N ARG A 399 -16.53 -27.10 4.68
CA ARG A 399 -17.59 -27.69 5.54
C ARG A 399 -18.19 -28.95 4.94
N SER A 400 -18.50 -28.91 3.65
CA SER A 400 -19.09 -30.04 2.92
C SER A 400 -18.13 -31.23 2.82
N CYS A 401 -16.84 -30.96 2.58
CA CYS A 401 -15.81 -31.98 2.53
C CYS A 401 -15.65 -32.69 3.87
N LYS A 402 -15.73 -31.97 5.00
CA LYS A 402 -15.68 -32.57 6.34
C LYS A 402 -16.80 -33.58 6.58
N GLN A 403 -18.04 -33.22 6.20
CA GLN A 403 -19.21 -34.07 6.42
C GLN A 403 -19.19 -35.35 5.57
N ARG A 404 -18.68 -35.28 4.34
CA ARG A 404 -18.68 -36.40 3.39
C ARG A 404 -17.57 -37.44 3.61
N ARG A 405 -16.61 -37.18 4.49
CA ARG A 405 -15.57 -38.16 4.89
C ARG A 405 -16.05 -39.17 5.92
N GLN A 406 -17.27 -39.03 6.43
CA GLN A 406 -17.82 -39.83 7.52
C GLN A 406 -18.68 -41.02 7.05
N SER A 407 -18.75 -41.30 5.74
CA SER A 407 -19.53 -42.43 5.17
C SER A 407 -18.65 -43.55 4.65
#